data_AF-A0A0D8ZX46-F1
#
_entry.id   AF-A0A0D8ZX46-F1
#
_cell.length_a   1.000
_cell.length_b   1.000
_cell.length_c   1.000
_cell.angle_alpha   90.00
_cell.angle_beta   90.00
_cell.angle_gamma   90.00
#
_symmetry.space_group_name_H-M   'P 1'
#
loop_
_entity.id
_entity.type
_entity.pdbx_description
1 polymer ?
#
loop_
_entity_poly.entity_id
_entity_poly.type
_entity_poly.pdbx_seq_one_letter_code
_entity_poly.pdbx_strand_id
1 'polypeptide(L)'
;MDKNRTVLVNQLRQRLTLEFPEIATRKFTASEKLGFTPVLGALAGIHTYTRIENERSGSVARTLGIEISDFSCDHAAAICTLELREKKITNALAHLLENPEFSPYLKVFAQFGFGVRMQALILSQVYPFEKFLIDGKRYIEWEEDAKGKLQKRDRSLRSFQSYMGLSYSLKQSGDKKSKSFHGSSIVRSHLYVWALSTIAPQPPKRLNTIIGHILGEKFDALRTEDSSIPGKDSFTRVLFKATALLFRELRLKLHFD
;
A
#
# COMPACT_ATOMS: atom_id res chain seq x y z
N MET A 1 -2.71 11.36 -5.79
CA MET A 1 -3.78 12.15 -5.14
C MET A 1 -3.52 12.27 -3.65
N ASP A 2 -3.12 11.19 -2.98
CA ASP A 2 -2.90 11.10 -1.53
C ASP A 2 -1.92 12.16 -0.99
N LYS A 3 -0.78 12.38 -1.67
CA LYS A 3 0.18 13.42 -1.27
C LYS A 3 -0.44 14.82 -1.27
N ASN A 4 -1.19 15.16 -2.31
CA ASN A 4 -1.85 16.46 -2.43
C ASN A 4 -2.95 16.61 -1.37
N ARG A 5 -3.76 15.56 -1.14
CA ARG A 5 -4.76 15.53 -0.07
C ARG A 5 -4.10 15.78 1.29
N THR A 6 -2.99 15.10 1.60
CA THR A 6 -2.28 15.27 2.88
C THR A 6 -1.77 16.70 3.07
N VAL A 7 -1.22 17.33 2.03
CA VAL A 7 -0.76 18.72 2.11
C VAL A 7 -1.92 19.67 2.40
N LEU A 8 -3.02 19.56 1.64
CA LEU A 8 -4.21 20.40 1.84
C LEU A 8 -4.83 20.20 3.22
N VAL A 9 -4.92 18.95 3.69
CA VAL A 9 -5.42 18.62 5.04
C VAL A 9 -4.55 19.27 6.11
N ASN A 10 -3.23 19.25 5.96
CA ASN A 10 -2.32 19.85 6.94
C ASN A 10 -2.43 21.37 6.95
N GLN A 11 -2.51 22.01 5.79
CA GLN A 11 -2.74 23.45 5.66
C GLN A 11 -4.08 23.87 6.28
N LEU A 12 -5.14 23.15 5.95
CA LEU A 12 -6.46 23.38 6.52
C LEU A 12 -6.46 23.22 8.04
N ARG A 13 -5.83 22.16 8.56
CA ARG A 13 -5.75 21.94 10.02
C ARG A 13 -5.04 23.07 10.75
N GLN A 14 -3.94 23.58 10.20
CA GLN A 14 -3.24 24.74 10.77
C GLN A 14 -4.11 25.99 10.82
N ARG A 15 -5.00 26.17 9.84
CA ARG A 15 -5.94 27.28 9.86
C ARG A 15 -7.08 27.05 10.85
N LEU A 16 -7.62 25.83 10.89
CA LEU A 16 -8.69 25.45 11.80
C LEU A 16 -8.28 25.51 13.28
N THR A 17 -6.99 25.45 13.64
CA THR A 17 -6.61 25.67 15.05
C THR A 17 -6.98 27.05 15.57
N LEU A 18 -7.15 28.03 14.68
CA LEU A 18 -7.63 29.37 15.01
C LEU A 18 -9.14 29.51 14.78
N GLU A 19 -9.64 29.02 13.65
CA GLU A 19 -11.02 29.25 13.22
C GLU A 19 -12.04 28.26 13.79
N PHE A 20 -11.61 27.03 14.10
CA PHE A 20 -12.46 25.97 14.66
C PHE A 20 -11.62 24.92 15.42
N PRO A 21 -11.01 25.30 16.57
CA PRO A 21 -10.00 24.50 17.26
C PRO A 21 -10.50 23.11 17.68
N GLU A 22 -11.78 22.97 18.01
CA GLU A 22 -12.41 21.71 18.44
C GLU A 22 -12.44 20.66 17.32
N ILE A 23 -12.45 21.09 16.06
CA ILE A 23 -12.43 20.20 14.89
C ILE A 23 -11.02 19.96 14.36
N ALA A 24 -10.08 20.89 14.54
CA ALA A 24 -8.72 20.79 14.03
C ALA A 24 -7.99 19.51 14.48
N THR A 25 -8.29 19.02 15.69
CA THR A 25 -7.70 17.81 16.28
C THR A 25 -8.35 16.50 15.82
N ARG A 26 -9.53 16.56 15.18
CA ARG A 26 -10.27 15.36 14.76
C ARG A 26 -9.60 14.66 13.58
N LYS A 27 -9.83 13.35 13.48
CA LYS A 27 -9.44 12.57 12.30
C LYS A 27 -10.38 12.88 11.15
N PHE A 28 -9.82 13.26 10.01
CA PHE A 28 -10.57 13.49 8.77
C PHE A 28 -10.61 12.21 7.93
N THR A 29 -11.66 11.42 8.18
CA THR A 29 -11.93 10.16 7.51
C THR A 29 -13.11 10.33 6.55
N ALA A 30 -12.89 9.94 5.29
CA ALA A 30 -13.94 9.92 4.28
C ALA A 30 -15.04 8.91 4.67
N SER A 31 -16.30 9.28 4.44
CA SER A 31 -17.43 8.37 4.58
C SER A 31 -17.50 7.46 3.35
N GLU A 32 -17.69 6.16 3.56
CA GLU A 32 -17.90 5.23 2.45
C GLU A 32 -19.15 5.57 1.64
N LYS A 33 -20.24 5.96 2.31
CA LYS A 33 -21.51 6.35 1.67
C LYS A 33 -21.32 7.58 0.79
N LEU A 34 -20.78 8.66 1.36
CA LEU A 34 -20.68 9.95 0.66
C LEU A 34 -19.46 10.05 -0.27
N GLY A 35 -18.39 9.33 0.04
CA GLY A 35 -17.11 9.40 -0.69
C GLY A 35 -16.23 10.58 -0.33
N PHE A 36 -16.62 11.39 0.64
CA PHE A 36 -15.82 12.49 1.19
C PHE A 36 -15.96 12.56 2.72
N THR A 37 -15.08 13.32 3.35
CA THR A 37 -15.06 13.56 4.80
C THR A 37 -16.23 14.48 5.18
N PRO A 38 -17.23 14.03 5.97
CA PRO A 38 -18.44 14.81 6.26
C PRO A 38 -18.18 16.19 6.83
N VAL A 39 -17.22 16.31 7.74
CA VAL A 39 -16.83 17.58 8.35
C VAL A 39 -16.32 18.57 7.32
N LEU A 40 -15.50 18.11 6.37
CA LEU A 40 -14.98 18.96 5.30
C LEU A 40 -16.09 19.34 4.32
N GLY A 41 -17.02 18.43 4.05
CA GLY A 41 -18.21 18.75 3.25
C GLY A 41 -19.09 19.83 3.90
N ALA A 42 -19.15 19.87 5.23
CA ALA A 42 -19.83 20.93 5.98
C ALA A 42 -19.11 22.27 5.85
N LEU A 43 -17.79 22.29 6.07
CA LEU A 43 -16.95 23.48 5.93
C LEU A 43 -16.99 24.05 4.51
N ALA A 44 -17.02 23.16 3.51
CA ALA A 44 -17.09 23.53 2.10
C ALA A 44 -18.49 23.96 1.64
N GLY A 45 -19.52 23.90 2.49
CA GLY A 45 -20.91 24.17 2.11
C GLY A 45 -21.51 23.13 1.14
N ILE A 46 -20.86 21.98 0.94
CA ILE A 46 -21.32 20.90 0.06
C ILE A 46 -22.49 20.13 0.69
N HIS A 47 -22.46 19.97 2.02
CA HIS A 47 -23.49 19.25 2.76
C HIS A 47 -23.67 19.83 4.17
N THR A 48 -24.90 20.16 4.55
CA THR A 48 -25.19 20.71 5.88
C THR A 48 -25.33 19.59 6.92
N TYR A 49 -24.76 19.79 8.11
CA TYR A 49 -24.93 18.88 9.23
C TYR A 49 -25.23 19.68 10.49
N THR A 50 -26.43 19.51 11.04
CA THR A 50 -26.88 20.22 12.26
C THR A 50 -25.90 20.06 13.41
N ARG A 51 -25.32 18.86 13.58
CA ARG A 51 -24.32 18.61 14.63
C ARG A 51 -23.08 19.50 14.48
N ILE A 52 -22.55 19.65 13.26
CA ILE A 52 -21.34 20.43 13.02
C ILE A 52 -21.63 21.92 13.16
N GLU A 53 -22.81 22.36 12.74
CA GLU A 53 -23.24 23.75 12.91
C GLU A 53 -23.42 24.13 14.39
N ASN A 54 -23.99 23.23 15.18
CA ASN A 54 -24.12 23.41 16.63
C ASN A 54 -22.74 23.47 17.31
N GLU A 55 -21.81 22.58 16.93
CA GLU A 55 -20.44 22.61 17.43
C GLU A 55 -19.71 23.90 17.05
N ARG A 56 -19.94 24.41 15.83
CA ARG A 56 -19.38 25.69 15.38
C ARG A 56 -19.95 26.86 16.17
N SER A 57 -21.26 26.85 16.40
CA SER A 57 -21.97 27.88 17.16
C SER A 57 -21.47 27.98 18.61
N GLY A 58 -21.10 26.84 19.21
CA GLY A 58 -20.52 26.77 20.55
C GLY A 58 -18.98 26.88 20.62
N SER A 59 -18.30 27.10 19.49
CA SER A 59 -16.82 27.16 19.45
C SER A 59 -16.28 28.42 20.11
N VAL A 60 -15.14 28.30 20.79
CA VAL A 60 -14.42 29.43 21.40
C VAL A 60 -14.07 30.49 20.35
N ALA A 61 -13.75 30.08 19.13
CA ALA A 61 -13.43 30.98 18.02
C ALA A 61 -14.61 31.93 17.72
N ARG A 62 -15.84 31.44 17.79
CA ARG A 62 -17.04 32.24 17.51
C ARG A 62 -17.32 33.26 18.62
N THR A 63 -17.05 32.90 19.88
CA THR A 63 -17.09 33.85 21.01
C THR A 63 -16.08 34.99 20.84
N LEU A 64 -14.95 34.72 20.18
CA LEU A 64 -13.92 35.71 19.85
C LEU A 64 -14.20 36.46 18.54
N GLY A 65 -15.35 36.25 17.90
CA GLY A 65 -15.70 36.88 16.62
C GLY A 65 -14.88 36.38 15.42
N ILE A 66 -14.18 35.25 15.56
CA ILE A 66 -13.41 34.63 14.48
C ILE A 66 -14.35 33.76 13.66
N GLU A 67 -14.43 34.06 12.36
CA GLU A 67 -15.20 33.27 11.40
C GLU A 67 -14.31 32.33 10.59
N ILE A 68 -14.92 31.31 9.99
CA ILE A 68 -14.24 30.44 9.03
C ILE A 68 -14.00 31.24 7.76
N SER A 69 -12.74 31.29 7.33
CA SER A 69 -12.35 32.04 6.15
C SER A 69 -12.69 31.30 4.85
N ASP A 70 -12.82 32.06 3.76
CA ASP A 70 -12.96 31.51 2.41
C ASP A 70 -11.83 30.55 2.07
N PHE A 71 -10.61 30.84 2.55
CA PHE A 71 -9.46 29.95 2.42
C PHE A 71 -9.75 28.53 2.98
N SER A 72 -10.32 28.45 4.18
CA SER A 72 -10.65 27.17 4.82
C SER A 72 -11.77 26.44 4.07
N CYS A 73 -12.78 27.18 3.61
CA CYS A 73 -13.89 26.65 2.81
C CYS A 73 -13.38 26.06 1.48
N ASP A 74 -12.55 26.80 0.75
CA ASP A 74 -11.96 26.40 -0.53
C ASP A 74 -11.05 25.17 -0.38
N HIS A 75 -10.22 25.13 0.67
CA HIS A 75 -9.37 23.97 0.95
C HIS A 75 -10.21 22.74 1.28
N ALA A 76 -11.27 22.89 2.08
CA ALA A 76 -12.19 21.80 2.37
C ALA A 76 -12.87 21.28 1.09
N ALA A 77 -13.33 22.18 0.21
CA ALA A 77 -13.95 21.83 -1.07
C ALA A 77 -12.97 21.08 -2.00
N ALA A 78 -11.72 21.54 -2.08
CA ALA A 78 -10.66 20.89 -2.85
C ALA A 78 -10.35 19.49 -2.32
N ILE A 79 -10.30 19.30 -1.00
CA ILE A 79 -10.11 17.99 -0.38
C ILE A 79 -11.28 17.05 -0.72
N CYS A 80 -12.53 17.50 -0.54
CA CYS A 80 -13.71 16.70 -0.88
C CYS A 80 -13.71 16.29 -2.35
N THR A 81 -13.31 17.18 -3.25
CA THR A 81 -13.18 16.89 -4.68
C THR A 81 -12.15 15.79 -4.95
N LEU A 82 -10.98 15.84 -4.29
CA LEU A 82 -9.96 14.80 -4.42
C LEU A 82 -10.45 13.44 -3.91
N GLU A 83 -11.14 13.42 -2.76
CA GLU A 83 -11.70 12.19 -2.17
C GLU A 83 -12.76 11.55 -3.08
N LEU A 84 -13.65 12.37 -3.66
CA LEU A 84 -14.65 11.91 -4.63
C LEU A 84 -14.01 11.30 -5.89
N ARG A 85 -12.97 11.95 -6.43
CA ARG A 85 -12.20 11.42 -7.58
C ARG A 85 -11.53 10.10 -7.23
N GLU A 86 -10.93 10.03 -6.05
CA GLU A 86 -10.27 8.83 -5.54
C GLU A 86 -11.25 7.66 -5.39
N LYS A 87 -12.45 7.89 -4.85
CA LYS A 87 -13.52 6.90 -4.79
C LYS A 87 -13.96 6.45 -6.18
N LYS A 88 -14.19 7.39 -7.10
CA LYS A 88 -14.58 7.08 -8.49
C LYS A 88 -13.54 6.18 -9.18
N ILE A 89 -12.26 6.50 -9.05
CA ILE A 89 -11.16 5.70 -9.62
C ILE A 89 -11.09 4.32 -8.94
N THR A 90 -11.23 4.26 -7.62
CA THR A 90 -11.19 2.99 -6.88
C THR A 90 -12.36 2.07 -7.28
N ASN A 91 -13.55 2.61 -7.48
CA ASN A 91 -14.72 1.86 -7.96
C ASN A 91 -14.52 1.36 -9.40
N ALA A 92 -13.97 2.20 -10.28
CA ALA A 92 -13.65 1.80 -11.64
C ALA A 92 -12.60 0.67 -11.67
N LEU A 93 -11.58 0.76 -10.81
CA LEU A 93 -10.59 -0.32 -10.65
C LEU A 93 -11.22 -1.61 -10.14
N ALA A 94 -12.11 -1.53 -9.15
CA ALA A 94 -12.83 -2.70 -8.64
C ALA A 94 -13.64 -3.39 -9.75
N HIS A 95 -14.34 -2.61 -10.58
CA HIS A 95 -15.09 -3.15 -11.71
C HIS A 95 -14.18 -3.81 -12.77
N LEU A 96 -13.02 -3.21 -13.07
CA LEU A 96 -12.05 -3.83 -13.99
C LEU A 96 -11.50 -5.17 -13.46
N LEU A 97 -11.36 -5.28 -12.14
CA LEU A 97 -10.93 -6.52 -11.49
C LEU A 97 -12.00 -7.62 -11.53
N GLU A 98 -13.27 -7.31 -11.77
CA GLU A 98 -14.36 -8.30 -11.88
C GLU A 98 -14.26 -9.18 -13.13
N ASN A 99 -13.34 -8.89 -14.06
CA ASN A 99 -13.11 -9.75 -15.22
C ASN A 99 -12.84 -11.20 -14.78
N PRO A 100 -13.62 -12.19 -15.26
CA PRO A 100 -13.48 -13.60 -14.88
C PRO A 100 -12.05 -14.15 -15.03
N GLU A 101 -11.29 -13.65 -16.01
CA GLU A 101 -9.91 -14.03 -16.25
C GLU A 101 -8.99 -13.73 -15.07
N PHE A 102 -9.29 -12.69 -14.28
CA PHE A 102 -8.50 -12.32 -13.12
C PHE A 102 -8.91 -13.09 -11.86
N SER A 103 -10.04 -13.80 -11.88
CA SER A 103 -10.57 -14.55 -10.72
C SER A 103 -9.53 -15.47 -10.06
N PRO A 104 -8.72 -16.25 -10.79
CA PRO A 104 -7.69 -17.09 -10.19
C PRO A 104 -6.62 -16.28 -9.42
N TYR A 105 -6.20 -15.14 -9.98
CA TYR A 105 -5.23 -14.24 -9.35
C TYR A 105 -5.81 -13.61 -8.07
N LEU A 106 -7.04 -13.10 -8.15
CA LEU A 106 -7.70 -12.43 -7.04
C LEU A 106 -7.95 -13.38 -5.85
N LYS A 107 -8.24 -14.66 -6.13
CA LYS A 107 -8.34 -15.71 -5.10
C LYS A 107 -7.04 -15.88 -4.33
N VAL A 108 -5.89 -15.82 -5.00
CA VAL A 108 -4.58 -15.84 -4.34
C VAL A 108 -4.36 -14.56 -3.56
N PHE A 109 -4.61 -13.40 -4.16
CA PHE A 109 -4.38 -12.10 -3.51
C PHE A 109 -5.22 -11.90 -2.24
N ALA A 110 -6.42 -12.47 -2.18
CA ALA A 110 -7.25 -12.48 -0.98
C ALA A 110 -6.56 -13.15 0.22
N GLN A 111 -5.75 -14.20 -0.01
CA GLN A 111 -5.01 -14.89 1.07
C GLN A 111 -3.93 -14.00 1.71
N PHE A 112 -3.45 -12.99 0.98
CA PHE A 112 -2.50 -11.98 1.45
C PHE A 112 -3.18 -10.75 2.08
N GLY A 113 -4.52 -10.70 2.06
CA GLY A 113 -5.28 -9.53 2.54
C GLY A 113 -5.06 -8.27 1.69
N PHE A 114 -4.73 -8.42 0.40
CA PHE A 114 -4.55 -7.27 -0.48
C PHE A 114 -5.90 -6.60 -0.79
N GLY A 115 -6.00 -5.30 -0.54
CA GLY A 115 -7.13 -4.48 -0.98
C GLY A 115 -7.08 -4.14 -2.48
N VAL A 116 -8.16 -3.58 -3.02
CA VAL A 116 -8.38 -3.31 -4.46
C VAL A 116 -7.17 -2.68 -5.17
N ARG A 117 -6.58 -1.62 -4.60
CA ARG A 117 -5.41 -0.94 -5.20
C ARG A 117 -4.19 -1.85 -5.30
N MET A 118 -3.95 -2.62 -4.25
CA MET A 118 -2.82 -3.54 -4.20
C MET A 118 -3.03 -4.69 -5.16
N GLN A 119 -4.25 -5.23 -5.22
CA GLN A 119 -4.63 -6.26 -6.19
C GLN A 119 -4.40 -5.78 -7.63
N ALA A 120 -4.93 -4.61 -8.00
CA ALA A 120 -4.73 -4.03 -9.32
C ALA A 120 -3.26 -3.78 -9.64
N LEU A 121 -2.50 -3.23 -8.69
CA LEU A 121 -1.08 -2.95 -8.87
C LEU A 121 -0.24 -4.21 -9.05
N ILE A 122 -0.48 -5.26 -8.25
CA ILE A 122 0.23 -6.52 -8.40
C ILE A 122 -0.19 -7.20 -9.70
N LEU A 123 -1.49 -7.24 -10.01
CA LEU A 123 -2.01 -7.83 -11.24
C LEU A 123 -1.33 -7.24 -12.47
N SER A 124 -1.18 -5.91 -12.51
CA SER A 124 -0.51 -5.22 -13.63
C SER A 124 0.96 -5.62 -13.81
N GLN A 125 1.61 -6.11 -12.75
CA GLN A 125 2.98 -6.60 -12.83
C GLN A 125 3.06 -8.06 -13.24
N VAL A 126 2.10 -8.89 -12.80
CA VAL A 126 2.23 -10.35 -12.88
C VAL A 126 1.40 -11.00 -13.97
N TYR A 127 0.44 -10.29 -14.55
CA TYR A 127 -0.39 -10.82 -15.64
C TYR A 127 0.31 -10.61 -17.01
N PRO A 128 0.19 -11.55 -17.96
CA PRO A 128 -0.11 -12.97 -17.71
C PRO A 128 1.04 -13.63 -16.93
N PHE A 129 0.75 -14.64 -16.11
CA PHE A 129 1.76 -15.26 -15.22
C PHE A 129 2.77 -16.11 -15.99
N GLU A 130 2.32 -16.68 -17.12
CA GLU A 130 3.12 -17.50 -18.04
C GLU A 130 4.41 -16.83 -18.49
N LYS A 131 4.46 -15.48 -18.53
CA LYS A 131 5.66 -14.72 -18.93
C LYS A 131 6.88 -14.96 -18.03
N PHE A 132 6.67 -15.52 -16.83
CA PHE A 132 7.76 -15.89 -15.92
C PHE A 132 8.22 -17.34 -16.11
N LEU A 133 7.55 -18.12 -16.96
CA LEU A 133 7.75 -19.55 -17.16
C LEU A 133 8.34 -19.81 -18.55
N ILE A 134 8.94 -20.99 -18.72
CA ILE A 134 9.34 -21.54 -20.01
C ILE A 134 8.52 -22.81 -20.21
N ASP A 135 7.71 -22.86 -21.26
CA ASP A 135 6.80 -23.97 -21.56
C ASP A 135 5.91 -24.36 -20.36
N GLY A 136 5.38 -23.36 -19.67
CA GLY A 136 4.53 -23.55 -18.48
C GLY A 136 5.27 -24.04 -17.23
N LYS A 137 6.61 -24.13 -17.27
CA LYS A 137 7.46 -24.63 -16.19
C LYS A 137 8.40 -23.57 -15.67
N ARG A 138 8.82 -23.74 -14.40
CA ARG A 138 9.86 -22.90 -13.81
C ARG A 138 11.21 -23.15 -14.48
N TYR A 139 11.88 -22.07 -14.86
CA TYR A 139 13.24 -22.11 -15.36
C TYR A 139 14.25 -22.06 -14.21
N ILE A 140 14.96 -23.17 -14.02
CA ILE A 140 15.97 -23.35 -13.00
C ILE A 140 17.30 -23.62 -13.68
N GLU A 141 18.27 -22.76 -13.43
CA GLU A 141 19.65 -22.95 -13.86
C GLU A 141 20.53 -23.40 -12.69
N TRP A 142 21.59 -24.12 -13.01
CA TRP A 142 22.66 -24.44 -12.08
C TRP A 142 23.92 -23.75 -12.58
N GLU A 143 24.45 -22.81 -11.79
CA GLU A 143 25.70 -22.12 -12.11
C GLU A 143 26.75 -22.47 -11.06
N GLU A 144 27.98 -22.71 -11.48
CA GLU A 144 29.11 -22.83 -10.56
C GLU A 144 29.53 -21.45 -10.05
N ASP A 145 29.69 -21.33 -8.73
CA ASP A 145 30.33 -20.17 -8.13
C ASP A 145 31.85 -20.19 -8.41
N ALA A 146 32.56 -19.09 -8.15
CA ALA A 146 34.01 -18.99 -8.29
C ALA A 146 34.80 -20.04 -7.46
N LYS A 147 34.12 -20.72 -6.53
CA LYS A 147 34.64 -21.82 -5.69
C LYS A 147 34.23 -23.21 -6.20
N GLY A 148 33.69 -23.34 -7.41
CA GLY A 148 33.26 -24.61 -8.02
C GLY A 148 32.00 -25.23 -7.41
N LYS A 149 31.27 -24.50 -6.53
CA LYS A 149 30.04 -25.00 -5.93
C LYS A 149 28.85 -24.70 -6.84
N LEU A 150 28.13 -25.73 -7.26
CA LEU A 150 26.88 -25.59 -7.99
C LEU A 150 25.81 -24.89 -7.14
N GLN A 151 25.29 -23.78 -7.65
CA GLN A 151 24.24 -22.97 -7.04
C GLN A 151 22.99 -23.01 -7.90
N LYS A 152 21.87 -23.41 -7.30
CA LYS A 152 20.56 -23.40 -7.94
C LYS A 152 20.05 -21.96 -8.07
N ARG A 153 19.72 -21.53 -9.28
CA ARG A 153 19.14 -20.22 -9.60
C ARG A 153 17.76 -20.38 -10.23
N ASP A 154 16.72 -20.10 -9.45
CA ASP A 154 15.34 -20.04 -9.96
C ASP A 154 15.13 -18.72 -10.71
N ARG A 155 15.30 -18.75 -12.04
CA ARG A 155 15.21 -17.59 -12.92
C ARG A 155 13.79 -17.07 -13.02
N SER A 156 12.81 -17.96 -13.02
CA SER A 156 11.39 -17.62 -12.99
C SER A 156 11.02 -16.81 -11.75
N LEU A 157 11.37 -17.31 -10.56
CA LEU A 157 11.12 -16.59 -9.31
C LEU A 157 11.88 -15.26 -9.26
N ARG A 158 13.13 -15.23 -9.73
CA ARG A 158 13.92 -13.99 -9.73
C ARG A 158 13.34 -12.94 -10.68
N SER A 159 12.86 -13.36 -11.85
CA SER A 159 12.16 -12.50 -12.80
C SER A 159 10.88 -11.94 -12.16
N PHE A 160 10.06 -12.80 -11.54
CA PHE A 160 8.86 -12.40 -10.80
C PHE A 160 9.17 -11.37 -9.70
N GLN A 161 10.16 -11.64 -8.85
CA GLN A 161 10.59 -10.72 -7.80
C GLN A 161 11.10 -9.39 -8.37
N SER A 162 11.75 -9.41 -9.53
CA SER A 162 12.20 -8.20 -10.22
C SER A 162 11.03 -7.30 -10.63
N TYR A 163 9.95 -7.85 -11.20
CA TYR A 163 8.75 -7.09 -11.53
C TYR A 163 8.10 -6.46 -10.29
N MET A 164 8.22 -7.13 -9.13
CA MET A 164 7.76 -6.63 -7.84
C MET A 164 8.71 -5.59 -7.19
N GLY A 165 9.81 -5.24 -7.86
CA GLY A 165 10.81 -4.28 -7.37
C GLY A 165 11.76 -4.86 -6.32
N LEU A 166 11.81 -6.18 -6.18
CA LEU A 166 12.62 -6.95 -5.22
C LEU A 166 13.76 -7.69 -5.93
N SER A 167 14.52 -6.98 -6.75
CA SER A 167 15.78 -7.48 -7.28
C SER A 167 16.86 -6.41 -7.13
N TYR A 168 18.13 -6.79 -7.28
CA TYR A 168 19.26 -5.86 -7.21
C TYR A 168 19.90 -5.72 -8.59
N SER A 169 20.20 -4.48 -8.96
CA SER A 169 21.10 -4.12 -10.06
C SER A 169 22.40 -3.57 -9.49
N LEU A 170 23.50 -3.85 -10.18
CA LEU A 170 24.78 -3.22 -9.91
C LEU A 170 24.81 -1.87 -10.62
N LYS A 171 24.97 -0.80 -9.84
CA LYS A 171 25.31 0.53 -10.36
C LYS A 171 26.80 0.73 -10.22
N GLN A 172 27.47 1.02 -11.34
CA GLN A 172 28.87 1.41 -11.36
C GLN A 172 28.95 2.87 -11.77
N SER A 173 29.61 3.68 -10.94
CA SER A 173 29.90 5.09 -11.22
C SER A 173 31.36 5.34 -10.89
N GLY A 174 32.20 5.48 -11.91
CA GLY A 174 33.66 5.39 -11.75
C GLY A 174 34.05 4.07 -11.09
N ASP A 175 34.87 4.16 -10.03
CA ASP A 175 35.35 3.00 -9.27
C ASP A 175 34.35 2.48 -8.22
N LYS A 176 33.26 3.21 -7.95
CA LYS A 176 32.27 2.82 -6.94
C LYS A 176 31.24 1.88 -7.53
N LYS A 177 31.18 0.65 -7.00
CA LYS A 177 30.13 -0.34 -7.26
C LYS A 177 29.13 -0.33 -6.10
N SER A 178 27.88 -0.01 -6.38
CA SER A 178 26.80 -0.05 -5.39
C SER A 178 25.66 -0.96 -5.86
N LYS A 179 25.03 -1.65 -4.93
CA LYS A 179 23.81 -2.42 -5.21
C LYS A 179 22.62 -1.49 -5.02
N SER A 180 21.77 -1.40 -6.03
CA SER A 180 20.52 -0.66 -5.94
C SER A 180 19.36 -1.57 -6.31
N PHE A 181 18.20 -1.35 -5.70
CA PHE A 181 17.04 -2.12 -6.10
C PHE A 181 16.66 -1.84 -7.56
N HIS A 182 16.26 -2.89 -8.25
CA HIS A 182 15.79 -2.87 -9.63
C HIS A 182 14.31 -3.27 -9.68
N GLY A 183 13.60 -2.82 -10.73
CA GLY A 183 12.16 -3.02 -10.91
C GLY A 183 11.27 -1.91 -10.33
N SER A 184 9.98 -2.21 -10.16
CA SER A 184 8.96 -1.21 -9.79
C SER A 184 9.12 -0.70 -8.35
N SER A 185 9.54 0.57 -8.21
CA SER A 185 9.63 1.24 -6.91
C SER A 185 8.26 1.41 -6.25
N ILE A 186 7.20 1.62 -7.04
CA ILE A 186 5.83 1.81 -6.56
C ILE A 186 5.31 0.53 -5.89
N VAL A 187 5.51 -0.62 -6.56
CA VAL A 187 5.10 -1.93 -6.04
C VAL A 187 5.87 -2.26 -4.77
N ARG A 188 7.20 -2.05 -4.77
CA ARG A 188 8.02 -2.28 -3.56
C ARG A 188 7.54 -1.42 -2.38
N SER A 189 7.24 -0.14 -2.62
CA SER A 189 6.73 0.76 -1.56
C SER A 189 5.37 0.30 -1.04
N HIS A 190 4.46 -0.14 -1.91
CA HIS A 190 3.15 -0.65 -1.48
C HIS A 190 3.28 -1.97 -0.71
N LEU A 191 4.16 -2.87 -1.14
CA LEU A 191 4.48 -4.11 -0.41
C LEU A 191 5.06 -3.81 0.97
N TYR A 192 5.95 -2.82 1.07
CA TYR A 192 6.51 -2.39 2.36
C TYR A 192 5.41 -1.87 3.30
N VAL A 193 4.54 -0.98 2.80
CA VAL A 193 3.41 -0.45 3.59
C VAL A 193 2.46 -1.58 4.02
N TRP A 194 2.15 -2.52 3.14
CA TRP A 194 1.37 -3.70 3.47
C TRP A 194 2.03 -4.54 4.57
N ALA A 195 3.32 -4.86 4.45
CA ALA A 195 4.02 -5.63 5.47
C ALA A 195 4.03 -4.90 6.82
N LEU A 196 4.20 -3.58 6.82
CA LEU A 196 4.16 -2.75 8.02
C LEU A 196 2.77 -2.70 8.67
N SER A 197 1.71 -2.59 7.89
CA SER A 197 0.35 -2.40 8.40
C SER A 197 -0.42 -3.71 8.67
N THR A 198 -0.01 -4.80 8.03
CA THR A 198 -0.79 -6.05 7.95
C THR A 198 -0.07 -7.24 8.56
N ILE A 199 1.27 -7.30 8.43
CA ILE A 199 2.09 -8.42 8.92
C ILE A 199 2.78 -8.09 10.25
N ALA A 200 3.40 -6.92 10.35
CA ALA A 200 4.13 -6.50 11.55
C ALA A 200 3.28 -6.32 12.83
N PRO A 201 1.99 -5.92 12.78
CA PRO A 201 1.18 -5.84 14.00
C PRO A 201 1.11 -7.19 14.71
N GLN A 202 0.93 -7.17 16.03
CA GLN A 202 0.66 -8.38 16.80
C GLN A 202 -0.82 -8.82 16.64
N PRO A 203 -1.13 -10.11 16.81
CA PRO A 203 -2.51 -10.57 16.90
C PRO A 203 -3.29 -9.80 17.98
N PRO A 204 -4.59 -9.50 17.75
CA PRO A 204 -5.44 -9.94 16.65
C PRO A 204 -5.41 -9.03 15.41
N LYS A 205 -4.59 -7.96 15.39
CA LYS A 205 -4.56 -6.99 14.28
C LYS A 205 -3.84 -7.54 13.03
N ARG A 206 -2.97 -8.53 13.22
CA ARG A 206 -2.26 -9.23 12.14
C ARG A 206 -3.23 -9.97 11.24
N LEU A 207 -2.90 -10.08 9.95
CA LEU A 207 -3.63 -10.92 9.01
C LEU A 207 -3.79 -12.35 9.54
N ASN A 208 -5.03 -12.78 9.73
CA ASN A 208 -5.36 -14.11 10.22
C ASN A 208 -5.56 -15.11 9.07
N THR A 209 -4.50 -15.35 8.31
CA THR A 209 -4.44 -16.39 7.27
C THR A 209 -3.18 -17.22 7.46
N ILE A 210 -3.08 -18.39 6.82
CA ILE A 210 -1.86 -19.22 6.85
C ILE A 210 -0.64 -18.39 6.42
N ILE A 211 -0.80 -17.54 5.40
CA ILE A 211 0.24 -16.64 4.92
C ILE A 211 0.61 -15.59 5.97
N GLY A 212 -0.40 -15.00 6.62
CA GLY A 212 -0.21 -14.05 7.71
C GLY A 212 0.58 -14.64 8.88
N HIS A 213 0.30 -15.89 9.26
CA HIS A 213 1.04 -16.61 10.29
C HIS A 213 2.49 -16.89 9.87
N ILE A 214 2.72 -17.47 8.69
CA ILE A 214 4.08 -17.76 8.17
C ILE A 214 4.95 -16.50 8.09
N LEU A 215 4.39 -15.38 7.61
CA LEU A 215 5.13 -14.14 7.47
C LEU A 215 5.30 -13.40 8.80
N GLY A 216 4.30 -13.50 9.69
CA GLY A 216 4.36 -12.97 11.05
C GLY A 216 5.45 -13.63 11.88
N GLU A 217 5.48 -14.97 11.91
CA GLU A 217 6.54 -15.74 12.59
C GLU A 217 7.92 -15.38 12.05
N LYS A 218 8.07 -15.26 10.73
CA LYS A 218 9.34 -14.82 10.12
C LYS A 218 9.72 -13.41 10.57
N PHE A 219 8.76 -12.49 10.65
CA PHE A 219 9.02 -11.13 11.09
C PHE A 219 9.41 -11.08 12.57
N ASP A 220 8.70 -11.81 13.42
CA ASP A 220 8.96 -11.88 14.86
C ASP A 220 10.33 -12.50 15.13
N ALA A 221 10.69 -13.61 14.48
CA ALA A 221 12.02 -14.23 14.58
C ALA A 221 13.15 -13.26 14.18
N LEU A 222 12.96 -12.50 13.09
CA LEU A 222 13.93 -11.48 12.67
C LEU A 222 14.02 -10.28 13.63
N ARG A 223 13.06 -10.12 14.54
CA ARG A 223 13.04 -9.05 15.55
C ARG A 223 13.60 -9.52 16.90
N THR A 224 13.44 -10.79 17.23
CA THR A 224 13.85 -11.38 18.52
C THR A 224 15.23 -12.02 18.48
N GLU A 225 15.54 -12.81 17.44
CA GLU A 225 16.76 -13.63 17.39
C GLU A 225 17.98 -12.86 16.89
N ASP A 226 17.76 -11.80 16.12
CA ASP A 226 18.84 -11.10 15.42
C ASP A 226 18.66 -9.59 15.55
N SER A 227 18.79 -9.10 16.79
CA SER A 227 18.68 -7.67 17.14
C SER A 227 19.70 -6.77 16.42
N SER A 228 20.70 -7.39 15.78
CA SER A 228 21.69 -6.75 14.91
C SER A 228 21.10 -6.28 13.57
N ILE A 229 19.99 -6.87 13.12
CA ILE A 229 19.36 -6.55 11.84
C ILE A 229 18.54 -5.25 11.97
N PRO A 230 18.84 -4.21 11.16
CA PRO A 230 18.02 -3.02 11.11
C PRO A 230 16.58 -3.36 10.72
N GLY A 231 15.58 -2.73 11.34
CA GLY A 231 14.18 -3.07 11.08
C GLY A 231 13.76 -3.01 9.61
N LYS A 232 14.38 -2.13 8.80
CA LYS A 232 14.15 -2.06 7.33
C LYS A 232 14.60 -3.33 6.59
N ASP A 233 15.67 -3.97 7.05
CA ASP A 233 16.19 -5.19 6.45
C ASP A 233 15.30 -6.39 6.82
N SER A 234 14.73 -6.40 8.03
CA SER A 234 13.73 -7.38 8.44
C SER A 234 12.52 -7.37 7.50
N PHE A 235 11.99 -6.18 7.18
CA PHE A 235 10.91 -6.04 6.19
C PHE A 235 11.33 -6.54 4.81
N THR A 236 12.52 -6.18 4.34
CA THR A 236 13.02 -6.63 3.03
C THR A 236 13.05 -8.17 2.96
N ARG A 237 13.54 -8.85 4.01
CA ARG A 237 13.54 -10.32 4.09
C ARG A 237 12.14 -10.92 4.13
N VAL A 238 11.19 -10.26 4.81
CA VAL A 238 9.77 -10.66 4.80
C VAL A 238 9.18 -10.50 3.40
N LEU A 239 9.47 -9.41 2.68
CA LEU A 239 9.00 -9.17 1.32
C LEU A 239 9.52 -10.21 0.32
N PHE A 240 10.80 -10.60 0.42
CA PHE A 240 11.34 -11.70 -0.39
C PHE A 240 10.60 -13.02 -0.13
N LYS A 241 10.26 -13.33 1.12
CA LYS A 241 9.45 -14.52 1.45
C LYS A 241 8.02 -14.39 0.95
N ALA A 242 7.39 -13.23 1.13
CA ALA A 242 6.01 -12.97 0.70
C ALA A 242 5.86 -13.13 -0.81
N THR A 243 6.80 -12.58 -1.59
CA THR A 243 6.78 -12.73 -3.05
C THR A 243 7.09 -14.14 -3.53
N ALA A 244 7.94 -14.89 -2.81
CA ALA A 244 8.15 -16.31 -3.11
C ALA A 244 6.90 -17.16 -2.83
N LEU A 245 6.18 -16.88 -1.73
CA LEU A 245 4.88 -17.50 -1.48
C LEU A 245 3.86 -17.11 -2.54
N LEU A 246 3.80 -15.83 -2.91
CA LEU A 246 2.88 -15.34 -3.93
C LEU A 246 3.10 -16.03 -5.28
N PHE A 247 4.35 -16.16 -5.70
CA PHE A 247 4.71 -16.88 -6.92
C PHE A 247 4.28 -18.35 -6.86
N ARG A 248 4.51 -19.03 -5.72
CA ARG A 248 4.09 -20.42 -5.51
C ARG A 248 2.57 -20.56 -5.60
N GLU A 249 1.82 -19.73 -4.87
CA GLU A 249 0.36 -19.81 -4.83
C GLU A 249 -0.27 -19.49 -6.18
N LEU A 250 0.25 -18.48 -6.91
CA LEU A 250 -0.20 -18.18 -8.27
C LEU A 250 0.04 -19.35 -9.21
N ARG A 251 1.24 -19.93 -9.19
CA ARG A 251 1.59 -21.09 -10.01
C ARG A 251 0.65 -22.28 -9.75
N LEU A 252 0.41 -22.59 -8.47
CA LEU A 252 -0.51 -23.66 -8.07
C LEU A 252 -1.95 -23.37 -8.50
N LYS A 253 -2.42 -22.13 -8.32
CA LYS A 253 -3.80 -21.74 -8.61
C LYS A 253 -4.10 -21.66 -10.11
N LEU A 254 -3.08 -21.37 -10.92
CA LEU A 254 -3.16 -21.29 -12.37
C LEU A 254 -2.77 -22.61 -13.06
N HIS A 255 -2.54 -23.67 -12.30
CA HIS A 255 -2.23 -25.02 -12.81
C HIS A 255 -0.94 -25.10 -13.65
N PHE A 256 0.11 -24.37 -13.25
CA PHE A 256 1.45 -24.47 -13.84
C PHE A 256 2.37 -25.40 -13.06
N ASP A 257 3.33 -25.99 -13.77
CA ASP A 257 4.23 -27.06 -13.30
C ASP A 257 5.50 -26.59 -12.56
#